data_AF-A0A8H3R3T3-F1
#
_entry.id   AF-A0A8H3R3T3-F1
#
_cell.length_a   1.000
_cell.length_b   1.000
_cell.length_c   1.000
_cell.angle_alpha   90.00
_cell.angle_beta   90.00
_cell.angle_gamma   90.00
#
_symmetry.space_group_name_H-M   'P 1'
#
loop_
_entity.id
_entity.type
_entity.pdbx_description
1 polymer ?
#
loop_
_entity_poly.entity_id
_entity_poly.type
_entity_poly.pdbx_seq_one_letter_code
_entity_poly.pdbx_strand_id
1 'polypeptide(L)'
;MDLELMKIKEYSEDKINKIADKLAKSTSSSSNYFNNRFNYCNKIVRFFPIYKNIPIKYNLRKFIKTLMNTKVVAEWLQLKTNEKKSLKSITWNILEI
;
A
#
# COMPACT_ATOMS: atom_id res chain seq x y z
N MET A 1 -11.80 10.48 26.65
CA MET A 1 -11.65 9.03 26.89
C MET A 1 -10.59 8.89 27.94
N ASP A 2 -10.96 8.43 29.12
CA ASP A 2 -10.01 8.17 30.19
C ASP A 2 -9.55 6.72 30.05
N LEU A 3 -8.25 6.53 29.83
CA LEU A 3 -7.63 5.23 29.61
C LEU A 3 -6.80 4.90 30.85
N GLU A 4 -7.17 3.83 31.55
CA GLU A 4 -6.40 3.32 32.68
C GLU A 4 -5.52 2.16 32.23
N LEU A 5 -4.21 2.27 32.49
CA LEU A 5 -3.21 1.26 32.09
C LEU A 5 -2.68 0.55 33.33
N MET A 6 -2.80 -0.77 33.36
CA MET A 6 -2.29 -1.61 34.44
C MET A 6 -1.09 -2.42 33.96
N LYS A 7 0.04 -2.34 34.66
CA LYS A 7 1.22 -3.17 34.40
C LYS A 7 1.07 -4.51 35.11
N ILE A 8 1.12 -5.60 34.34
CA ILE A 8 0.96 -6.97 34.84
C ILE A 8 2.31 -7.69 34.84
N LYS A 9 2.57 -8.54 35.83
CA LYS A 9 3.78 -9.38 35.90
C LYS A 9 3.69 -10.55 34.91
N GLU A 10 4.84 -10.93 34.36
CA GLU A 10 4.98 -11.93 33.29
C GLU A 10 4.41 -13.31 33.67
N TYR A 11 4.56 -13.73 34.93
CA TYR A 11 4.06 -15.01 35.46
C TYR A 11 2.71 -14.91 36.17
N SER A 12 1.91 -13.89 35.88
CA SER A 12 0.52 -13.87 36.35
C SER A 12 -0.29 -14.99 35.69
N GLU A 13 -1.23 -15.59 36.42
CA GLU A 13 -2.21 -16.53 35.85
C GLU A 13 -3.26 -15.86 34.95
N ASP A 14 -3.01 -14.61 34.56
CA ASP A 14 -3.95 -13.79 33.83
C ASP A 14 -4.11 -14.30 32.39
N LYS A 15 -5.32 -14.80 32.09
CA LYS A 15 -5.60 -15.49 30.82
C LYS A 15 -5.39 -14.55 29.62
N ILE A 16 -5.75 -13.28 29.76
CA ILE A 16 -5.63 -12.28 28.70
C ILE A 16 -4.16 -12.00 28.37
N ASN A 17 -3.32 -11.86 29.40
CA ASN A 17 -1.88 -11.66 29.22
C ASN A 17 -1.22 -12.86 28.52
N LYS A 18 -1.59 -14.08 28.92
CA LYS A 18 -1.11 -15.32 28.27
C LYS A 18 -1.54 -15.43 26.80
N ILE A 19 -2.78 -15.04 26.48
CA ILE A 19 -3.28 -15.01 25.09
C ILE A 19 -2.52 -13.97 24.28
N ALA A 20 -2.34 -12.76 24.82
CA ALA A 20 -1.59 -11.69 24.16
C ALA A 20 -0.14 -12.10 23.86
N ASP A 21 0.54 -12.72 24.83
CA ASP A 21 1.91 -13.22 24.67
C ASP A 21 2.00 -14.36 23.62
N LYS A 22 1.07 -15.31 23.66
CA LYS A 22 1.00 -16.40 22.66
C LYS A 22 0.80 -15.84 21.24
N LEU A 23 -0.07 -14.84 21.08
CA LEU A 23 -0.30 -14.18 19.80
C LEU A 23 0.96 -13.44 19.34
N ALA A 24 1.61 -12.67 20.20
CA ALA A 24 2.84 -11.96 19.89
C ALA A 24 3.96 -12.93 19.43
N LYS A 25 4.15 -14.05 20.14
CA LYS A 25 5.10 -15.11 19.77
C LYS A 25 4.79 -15.72 18.41
N SER A 26 3.51 -15.99 18.12
CA SER A 26 3.09 -16.55 16.83
C SER A 26 3.33 -15.62 15.64
N THR A 27 3.31 -14.31 15.87
CA THR A 27 3.61 -13.31 14.82
C THR A 27 5.12 -13.06 14.65
N SER A 28 5.91 -13.20 15.71
CA SER A 28 7.36 -12.98 15.71
C SER A 28 8.12 -13.97 14.80
N SER A 29 7.61 -15.19 14.65
CA SER A 29 8.18 -16.22 13.78
C SER A 29 7.82 -16.06 12.30
N SER A 30 6.97 -15.10 11.94
CA SER A 30 6.58 -14.85 10.55
C SER A 30 7.51 -13.81 9.89
N SER A 31 8.17 -14.19 8.79
CA SER A 31 9.01 -13.28 8.00
C SER A 31 8.21 -12.22 7.22
N ASN A 32 6.88 -12.27 7.30
CA ASN A 32 5.96 -11.40 6.56
C ASN A 32 5.74 -10.04 7.26
N TYR A 33 6.82 -9.36 7.62
CA TYR A 33 6.73 -8.03 8.22
C TYR A 33 6.31 -6.99 7.17
N PHE A 34 5.09 -6.48 7.29
CA PHE A 34 4.59 -5.42 6.43
C PHE A 34 5.18 -4.07 6.87
N ASN A 35 6.37 -3.74 6.38
CA ASN A 35 7.06 -2.50 6.69
C ASN A 35 6.39 -1.30 6.00
N ASN A 36 5.30 -0.79 6.59
CA ASN A 36 4.69 0.47 6.19
C ASN A 36 4.79 1.46 7.34
N ARG A 37 5.87 2.25 7.31
CA ARG A 37 6.03 3.40 8.19
C ARG A 37 4.86 4.37 7.92
N PHE A 38 4.07 4.68 8.94
CA PHE A 38 2.92 5.62 8.87
C PHE A 38 3.31 7.07 8.53
N ASN A 39 4.58 7.34 8.24
CA ASN A 39 5.09 8.66 7.91
C ASN A 39 4.42 9.32 6.69
N TYR A 40 3.73 8.55 5.84
CA TYR A 40 3.18 9.03 4.57
C TYR A 40 1.64 9.08 4.52
N CYS A 41 0.94 8.93 5.65
CA CYS A 41 -0.51 9.13 5.70
C CYS A 41 -0.90 10.60 5.90
N ASN A 42 -2.12 10.95 5.46
CA ASN A 42 -2.71 12.25 5.76
C ASN A 42 -2.76 12.43 7.30
N LYS A 43 -2.36 13.60 7.80
CA LYS A 43 -2.35 13.90 9.24
C LYS A 43 -3.76 13.82 9.85
N ILE A 44 -4.79 14.06 9.05
CA ILE A 44 -6.20 14.10 9.49
C ILE A 44 -6.82 12.70 9.50
N VAL A 45 -6.54 11.87 8.49
CA VAL A 45 -7.09 10.50 8.40
C VAL A 45 -5.98 9.51 8.08
N ARG A 46 -5.60 8.71 9.08
CA ARG A 46 -4.59 7.67 8.97
C ARG A 46 -5.28 6.34 8.70
N PHE A 47 -5.42 5.98 7.43
CA PHE A 47 -5.94 4.67 7.03
C PHE A 47 -5.00 4.00 6.03
N PHE A 48 -4.91 2.67 6.12
CA PHE A 48 -4.23 1.89 5.08
C PHE A 48 -5.23 1.58 3.97
N PRO A 49 -4.87 1.80 2.70
CA PRO A 49 -5.65 1.24 1.60
C PRO A 49 -5.45 -0.29 1.62
N ILE A 50 -6.57 -1.01 1.64
CA ILE A 50 -6.64 -2.47 1.71
C ILE A 50 -7.30 -2.99 0.44
N TYR A 51 -6.79 -4.08 -0.13
CA TYR A 51 -7.45 -4.83 -1.20
C TYR A 51 -7.65 -6.28 -0.76
N LYS A 52 -8.90 -6.75 -0.73
CA LYS A 52 -9.25 -8.11 -0.26
C LYS A 52 -8.60 -8.46 1.09
N ASN A 53 -8.67 -7.55 2.07
CA ASN A 53 -8.05 -7.69 3.40
C ASN A 53 -6.51 -7.72 3.42
N ILE A 54 -5.84 -7.51 2.28
CA ILE A 54 -4.39 -7.40 2.19
C ILE A 54 -4.01 -5.92 2.09
N PRO A 55 -3.21 -5.38 3.02
CA PRO A 55 -2.78 -3.99 2.96
C PRO A 55 -1.82 -3.80 1.78
N ILE A 56 -1.99 -2.71 1.03
CA ILE A 56 -1.16 -2.44 -0.16
C ILE A 56 0.13 -1.73 0.29
N LYS A 57 1.29 -2.32 -0.02
CA LYS A 57 2.61 -1.73 0.29
C LYS A 57 2.75 -0.35 -0.37
N TYR A 58 3.37 0.60 0.33
CA TYR A 58 3.58 1.96 -0.18
C TYR A 58 4.28 2.00 -1.55
N ASN A 59 5.36 1.24 -1.74
CA ASN A 59 6.09 1.20 -3.02
C ASN A 59 5.19 0.72 -4.16
N LEU A 60 4.36 -0.30 -3.91
CA LEU A 60 3.40 -0.81 -4.88
C LEU A 60 2.33 0.24 -5.19
N ARG A 61 1.79 0.92 -4.17
CA ARG A 61 0.85 2.04 -4.35
C ARG A 61 1.45 3.15 -5.20
N LYS A 62 2.70 3.56 -4.92
CA LYS A 62 3.43 4.58 -5.68
C LYS A 62 3.61 4.16 -7.13
N PHE A 63 4.02 2.91 -7.35
CA PHE A 63 4.17 2.32 -8.69
C PHE A 63 2.86 2.34 -9.48
N ILE A 64 1.76 1.82 -8.91
CA ILE A 64 0.45 1.78 -9.57
C ILE A 64 -0.02 3.20 -9.90
N LYS A 65 0.13 4.15 -8.96
CA LYS A 65 -0.25 5.55 -9.19
C LYS A 65 0.52 6.17 -10.35
N THR A 66 1.84 5.98 -10.40
CA THR A 66 2.67 6.49 -11.51
C THR A 66 2.24 5.87 -12.83
N LEU A 67 2.05 4.55 -12.87
CA LEU A 67 1.63 3.84 -14.08
C LEU A 67 0.29 4.38 -14.62
N MET A 68 -0.71 4.54 -13.75
CA MET A 68 -2.02 5.07 -14.15
C MET A 68 -1.92 6.51 -14.66
N ASN A 69 -1.15 7.36 -13.99
CA ASN A 69 -0.94 8.74 -14.44
C ASN A 69 -0.24 8.80 -15.81
N THR A 70 0.78 7.96 -16.02
CA THR A 70 1.49 7.88 -17.31
C THR A 70 0.54 7.43 -18.42
N LYS A 71 -0.30 6.43 -18.16
CA LYS A 71 -1.32 5.98 -19.12
C LYS A 71 -2.27 7.11 -19.51
N VAL A 72 -2.83 7.81 -18.51
CA VAL A 72 -3.73 8.95 -18.75
C VAL A 72 -3.02 10.01 -19.60
N VAL A 73 -1.78 10.39 -19.26
CA VAL A 73 -1.01 11.37 -20.04
C VAL A 73 -0.77 10.90 -21.48
N ALA A 74 -0.49 9.62 -21.69
CA ALA A 74 -0.31 9.05 -23.03
C ALA A 74 -1.60 9.11 -23.85
N GLU A 75 -2.75 8.77 -23.25
CA GLU A 75 -4.07 8.89 -23.89
C GLU A 75 -4.37 10.35 -24.26
N TRP A 76 -4.12 11.30 -23.34
CA TRP A 76 -4.25 12.73 -23.61
C TRP A 76 -3.34 13.20 -24.76
N LEU A 77 -2.10 12.71 -24.82
CA LEU A 77 -1.16 13.05 -25.88
C LEU A 77 -1.67 12.55 -27.24
N GLN A 78 -2.19 11.31 -27.31
CA GLN A 78 -2.78 10.73 -28.51
C GLN A 78 -3.97 11.56 -29.02
N LEU A 79 -4.85 11.99 -28.12
CA LEU A 79 -5.99 12.86 -28.47
C LEU A 79 -5.51 14.22 -29.02
N LYS A 80 -4.49 14.84 -28.39
CA LYS A 80 -3.91 16.11 -28.88
C LYS A 80 -3.21 15.98 -30.23
N THR A 81 -2.58 14.84 -30.51
CA THR A 81 -1.99 14.59 -31.84
C THR A 81 -3.07 14.44 -32.93
N ASN A 82 -4.26 13.95 -32.59
CA ASN A 82 -5.38 13.85 -33.54
C ASN A 82 -5.98 15.21 -33.90
N GLU A 83 -5.91 16.21 -33.01
CA GLU A 83 -6.33 17.60 -33.31
C GLU A 83 -5.40 18.31 -34.31
N LYS A 84 -4.15 17.85 -34.49
CA LYS A 84 -3.13 18.48 -35.34
C LYS A 84 -3.01 17.94 -36.79
N LYS A 85 -4.01 17.18 -37.28
CA LYS A 85 -4.17 16.57 -38.64
C LYS A 85 -3.58 15.16 -38.83
N SER A 86 -4.33 14.37 -39.61
CA SER A 86 -3.97 13.12 -40.34
C SER A 86 -2.53 12.62 -40.19
N LEU A 87 -2.24 11.87 -39.13
CA LEU A 87 -0.99 11.15 -38.92
C LEU A 87 -1.07 9.74 -39.53
N LYS A 88 -1.12 9.68 -40.86
CA LYS A 88 -1.11 8.43 -41.65
C LYS A 88 0.24 7.66 -41.60
N SER A 89 1.13 7.92 -40.63
CA SER A 89 2.51 7.41 -40.71
C SER A 89 3.21 7.20 -39.37
N ILE A 90 2.53 6.69 -38.34
CA ILE A 90 3.25 6.14 -37.18
C ILE A 90 2.87 4.67 -37.02
N THR A 91 3.54 3.84 -37.80
CA THR A 91 3.72 2.41 -37.51
C THR A 91 4.59 2.30 -36.26
N TRP A 92 3.96 2.01 -35.13
CA TRP A 92 4.68 1.60 -33.92
C TRP A 92 5.21 0.18 -34.14
N ASN A 93 6.46 0.05 -34.58
CA ASN A 93 7.18 -1.21 -34.43
C ASN A 93 7.62 -1.30 -32.96
N ILE A 94 6.87 -2.05 -32.18
CA ILE A 94 7.33 -2.53 -30.88
C ILE A 94 8.41 -3.57 -31.19
N LEU A 95 9.66 -3.24 -30.89
CA LEU A 95 10.74 -4.23 -30.85
C LEU A 95 10.57 -5.04 -29.57
N GLU A 96 10.12 -6.28 -29.70
CA GLU A 96 10.47 -7.32 -28.73
C GLU A 96 11.94 -7.70 -28.97
N ILE A 97 12.79 -7.39 -27.99
CA ILE A 97 13.85 -8.22 -27.36
C ILE A 97 14.39 -7.42 -26.17
#